data_AF-A0A817IH73-F1
#
_entry.id   AF-A0A817IH73-F1
#
_cell.length_a   1.000
_cell.length_b   1.000
_cell.length_c   1.000
_cell.angle_alpha   90.00
_cell.angle_beta   90.00
_cell.angle_gamma   90.00
#
_symmetry.space_group_name_H-M   'P 1'
#
loop_
_entity.id
_entity.type
_entity.pdbx_description
1 polymer ?
#
loop_
_entity_poly.entity_id
_entity_poly.type
_entity_poly.pdbx_seq_one_letter_code
_entity_poly.pdbx_strand_id
1 'polypeptide(L)'
;MPNKDQGRCLVCDDVAIGINFSVPTCMPCKAFFRRNAVKLATREFVCQNDGDCIVTYKYRRSCNCCRLAKCFRVGMKKSFILSDEEREARNKLVETNRLKRGKIPKLQCIPWVCITYIIEEF
;
A
#
# COMPACT_ATOMS: atom_id res chain seq x y z
N MET A 1 11.33 17.68 -2.41
CA MET A 1 10.14 18.56 -2.47
C MET A 1 8.92 17.70 -2.78
N PRO A 2 7.76 17.86 -2.11
CA PRO A 2 6.52 17.24 -2.58
C PRO A 2 6.14 17.82 -3.94
N ASN A 3 5.65 16.98 -4.87
CA ASN A 3 5.32 17.42 -6.21
C ASN A 3 4.11 18.39 -6.16
N LYS A 4 4.14 19.46 -6.97
CA LYS A 4 3.13 20.52 -7.01
C LYS A 4 1.74 20.03 -7.45
N ASP A 5 1.68 18.85 -8.08
CA ASP A 5 0.46 18.15 -8.49
C ASP A 5 -0.14 17.22 -7.41
N GLN A 6 0.41 17.19 -6.20
CA GLN A 6 -0.11 16.38 -5.09
C GLN A 6 -1.38 17.01 -4.50
N GLY A 7 -2.52 16.62 -5.04
CA GLY A 7 -3.85 17.02 -4.55
C GLY A 7 -4.15 16.62 -3.10
N ARG A 8 -5.33 17.01 -2.60
CA ARG A 8 -5.78 16.67 -1.24
C ARG A 8 -6.39 15.26 -1.17
N CYS A 9 -6.21 14.60 -0.02
CA CYS A 9 -6.86 13.33 0.30
C CYS A 9 -8.35 13.53 0.49
N LEU A 10 -9.20 13.04 -0.41
CA LEU A 10 -10.65 13.28 -0.34
C LEU A 10 -11.34 12.71 0.93
N VAL A 11 -10.65 11.82 1.66
CA VAL A 11 -11.13 11.28 2.94
C VAL A 11 -10.87 12.23 4.12
N CYS A 12 -9.76 12.97 4.15
CA CYS A 12 -9.36 13.71 5.36
C CYS A 12 -8.52 14.98 5.13
N ASP A 13 -8.44 15.47 3.89
CA ASP A 13 -7.85 16.75 3.48
C ASP A 13 -6.34 16.91 3.68
N ASP A 14 -5.70 15.93 4.32
CA ASP A 14 -4.26 15.65 4.36
C ASP A 14 -3.65 15.50 2.95
N VAL A 15 -2.34 15.65 2.80
CA VAL A 15 -1.65 15.59 1.50
C VAL A 15 -1.82 14.21 0.85
N ALA A 16 -2.35 14.14 -0.38
CA ALA A 16 -2.44 12.88 -1.09
C ALA A 16 -1.08 12.46 -1.66
N ILE A 17 -0.82 11.15 -1.65
CA ILE A 17 0.39 10.57 -2.24
C ILE A 17 0.16 10.01 -3.65
N GLY A 18 -1.05 10.20 -4.19
CA GLY A 18 -1.53 9.64 -5.45
C GLY A 18 -2.90 8.96 -5.33
N ILE A 19 -3.30 8.29 -6.40
CA ILE A 19 -4.56 7.53 -6.47
C ILE A 19 -4.38 6.18 -5.77
N ASN A 20 -5.23 5.85 -4.80
CA ASN A 20 -5.29 4.51 -4.20
C ASN A 20 -6.75 4.05 -4.15
N PHE A 21 -7.01 2.81 -4.56
CA PHE A 21 -8.37 2.25 -4.61
C PHE A 21 -9.34 3.14 -5.39
N SER A 22 -8.89 3.70 -6.52
CA SER A 22 -9.57 4.68 -7.38
C SER A 22 -9.74 6.12 -6.85
N VAL A 23 -9.15 6.51 -5.72
CA VAL A 23 -9.34 7.86 -5.13
C VAL A 23 -8.02 8.54 -4.71
N PRO A 24 -7.84 9.87 -4.94
CA PRO A 24 -6.72 10.64 -4.37
C PRO A 24 -6.72 10.55 -2.84
N THR A 25 -5.67 9.96 -2.27
CA THR A 25 -5.62 9.66 -0.82
C THR A 25 -4.20 9.73 -0.24
N CYS A 26 -4.12 10.06 1.05
CA CYS A 26 -2.88 10.04 1.83
C CYS A 26 -2.52 8.62 2.31
N MET A 27 -1.24 8.39 2.66
CA MET A 27 -0.74 7.08 3.12
C MET A 27 -1.56 6.49 4.30
N PRO A 28 -1.95 7.27 5.34
CA PRO A 28 -2.77 6.74 6.44
C PRO A 28 -4.16 6.27 5.99
N CYS A 29 -4.81 6.93 5.02
CA CYS A 29 -6.13 6.52 4.52
C CYS A 29 -6.04 5.31 3.59
N LYS A 30 -5.00 5.22 2.74
CA LYS A 30 -4.66 4.00 1.98
C LYS A 30 -4.53 2.77 2.89
N ALA A 31 -3.71 2.88 3.94
CA ALA A 31 -3.46 1.78 4.86
C ALA A 31 -4.63 1.47 5.81
N PHE A 32 -5.48 2.47 6.10
CA PHE A 32 -6.72 2.28 6.84
C PHE A 32 -7.77 1.53 6.01
N PHE A 33 -8.03 1.97 4.78
CA PHE A 33 -9.03 1.34 3.91
C PHE A 33 -8.69 -0.13 3.64
N ARG A 34 -7.44 -0.43 3.24
CA ARG A 34 -6.99 -1.81 2.95
C ARG A 34 -7.22 -2.79 4.11
N ARG A 35 -7.13 -2.35 5.37
CA ARG A 35 -7.33 -3.20 6.55
C ARG A 35 -8.78 -3.40 6.94
N ASN A 36 -9.69 -2.53 6.48
CA ASN A 36 -11.04 -2.42 7.03
C ASN A 36 -12.16 -2.47 5.98
N ALA A 37 -11.87 -2.40 4.68
CA ALA A 37 -12.89 -2.42 3.62
C ALA A 37 -13.73 -3.71 3.57
N VAL A 38 -13.21 -4.83 4.10
CA VAL A 38 -13.95 -6.08 4.29
C VAL A 38 -14.72 -6.15 5.62
N LYS A 39 -14.45 -5.23 6.55
CA LYS A 39 -14.99 -5.20 7.92
C LYS A 39 -16.21 -4.29 8.11
N LEU A 40 -16.75 -3.68 7.05
CA LEU A 40 -17.82 -2.66 7.17
C LEU A 40 -19.09 -3.16 7.90
N ALA A 41 -19.35 -4.47 7.88
CA ALA A 41 -20.48 -5.11 8.56
C ALA A 41 -20.13 -5.78 9.91
N THR A 42 -18.92 -5.58 10.46
CA THR A 42 -18.54 -6.13 11.77
C THR A 42 -18.90 -5.17 12.91
N ARG A 43 -19.10 -5.71 14.12
CA ARG A 43 -19.37 -4.92 15.35
C ARG A 43 -18.24 -3.95 15.71
N GLU A 44 -17.07 -4.05 15.07
CA GLU A 44 -15.93 -3.12 15.22
C GLU A 44 -16.17 -1.75 14.55
N PHE A 45 -17.17 -1.63 13.67
CA PHE A 45 -17.45 -0.43 12.87
C PHE A 45 -18.76 0.26 13.27
N VAL A 46 -19.03 0.38 14.56
CA VAL A 46 -20.16 1.14 15.12
C VAL A 46 -19.72 2.57 15.50
N CYS A 47 -20.50 3.58 15.13
CA CYS A 47 -20.30 4.95 15.59
C CYS A 47 -20.81 5.12 17.03
N GLN A 48 -20.13 5.92 17.85
CA GLN A 48 -20.57 6.28 19.21
C GLN A 48 -21.32 7.63 19.25
N ASN A 49 -21.53 8.23 18.08
CA ASN A 49 -22.24 9.48 17.82
C ASN A 49 -23.24 9.21 16.66
N ASP A 50 -23.76 10.26 16.03
CA ASP A 50 -24.81 10.21 15.01
C ASP A 50 -24.39 9.72 13.61
N GLY A 51 -23.22 9.07 13.49
CA GLY A 51 -22.74 8.49 12.22
C GLY A 51 -22.19 9.48 11.18
N ASP A 52 -22.05 10.76 11.56
CA ASP A 52 -21.69 11.88 10.69
C ASP A 52 -20.31 12.51 10.99
N CYS A 53 -19.61 12.01 12.01
CA CYS A 53 -18.38 12.61 12.58
C CYS A 53 -17.40 13.19 11.55
N ILE A 54 -16.96 14.43 11.78
CA ILE A 54 -16.06 15.17 10.89
C ILE A 54 -14.70 14.46 10.74
N VAL A 55 -14.41 13.98 9.53
CA VAL A 55 -13.14 13.30 9.20
C VAL A 55 -12.16 14.28 8.55
N THR A 56 -11.26 14.85 9.35
CA THR A 56 -10.10 15.68 8.91
C THR A 56 -8.77 15.02 9.29
N TYR A 57 -7.63 15.59 8.89
CA TYR A 57 -6.31 15.06 9.24
C TYR A 57 -6.10 14.95 10.77
N LYS A 58 -6.72 15.85 11.55
CA LYS A 58 -6.75 15.84 13.02
C LYS A 58 -7.70 14.76 13.57
N TYR A 59 -8.96 14.76 13.13
CA TYR A 59 -10.04 13.98 13.77
C TYR A 59 -10.30 12.59 13.15
N ARG A 60 -9.61 12.20 12.07
CA ARG A 60 -9.70 10.87 11.43
C ARG A 60 -9.29 9.67 12.30
N ARG A 61 -8.94 9.87 13.57
CA ARG A 61 -8.73 8.78 14.55
C ARG A 61 -9.89 8.63 15.53
N SER A 62 -10.75 9.64 15.66
CA SER A 62 -11.84 9.69 16.64
C SER A 62 -12.99 8.74 16.31
N CYS A 63 -13.25 8.45 15.03
CA CYS A 63 -14.28 7.49 14.63
C CYS A 63 -13.84 6.65 13.43
N ASN A 64 -13.62 5.35 13.65
CA ASN A 64 -13.31 4.41 12.57
C ASN A 64 -14.52 4.18 11.65
N CYS A 65 -15.75 4.11 12.20
CA CYS A 65 -17.00 4.00 11.45
C CYS A 65 -17.13 5.10 10.39
N CYS A 66 -17.20 6.37 10.81
CA CYS A 66 -17.38 7.50 9.91
C CYS A 66 -16.23 7.65 8.90
N ARG A 67 -14.99 7.31 9.30
CA ARG A 67 -13.86 7.29 8.37
C ARG A 67 -14.01 6.23 7.28
N LEU A 68 -14.40 5.01 7.61
CA LEU A 68 -14.60 3.95 6.62
C LEU A 68 -15.80 4.24 5.73
N ALA A 69 -16.91 4.73 6.31
CA ALA A 69 -18.05 5.22 5.56
C ALA A 69 -17.65 6.34 4.59
N LYS A 70 -16.85 7.32 5.01
CA LYS A 70 -16.33 8.37 4.11
C LYS A 70 -15.41 7.82 3.03
N CYS A 71 -14.54 6.83 3.32
CA CYS A 71 -13.74 6.15 2.29
C CYS A 71 -14.61 5.59 1.16
N PHE A 72 -15.69 4.86 1.48
CA PHE A 72 -16.61 4.36 0.46
C PHE A 72 -17.40 5.48 -0.22
N ARG A 73 -17.85 6.50 0.53
CA ARG A 73 -18.60 7.66 0.01
C ARG A 73 -17.82 8.46 -1.03
N VAL A 74 -16.49 8.57 -0.90
CA VAL A 74 -15.63 9.22 -1.90
C VAL A 74 -15.20 8.29 -3.05
N GLY A 75 -15.73 7.07 -3.10
CA GLY A 75 -15.53 6.13 -4.21
C GLY A 75 -14.38 5.13 -4.04
N MET A 76 -13.84 4.90 -2.82
CA MET A 76 -12.78 3.91 -2.64
C MET A 76 -13.30 2.49 -2.90
N LYS A 77 -12.72 1.79 -3.88
CA LYS A 77 -13.21 0.48 -4.34
C LYS A 77 -12.52 -0.69 -3.63
N LYS A 78 -13.29 -1.51 -2.91
CA LYS A 78 -12.78 -2.73 -2.24
C LYS A 78 -12.29 -3.80 -3.22
N SER A 79 -12.74 -3.79 -4.48
CA SER A 79 -12.30 -4.73 -5.54
C SER A 79 -10.83 -4.60 -5.94
N PHE A 80 -10.13 -3.55 -5.50
CA PHE A 80 -8.67 -3.41 -5.65
C PHE A 80 -7.89 -4.00 -4.47
N ILE A 81 -8.57 -4.68 -3.55
CA ILE A 81 -7.98 -5.48 -2.47
C ILE A 81 -8.16 -6.94 -2.87
N LEU A 82 -7.06 -7.70 -2.90
CA LEU A 82 -7.09 -9.13 -3.19
C LEU A 82 -7.96 -9.88 -2.20
N SER A 83 -8.69 -10.88 -2.69
CA SER A 83 -9.33 -11.90 -1.87
C SER A 83 -8.29 -12.71 -1.09
N ASP A 84 -8.76 -13.54 -0.15
CA ASP A 84 -7.86 -14.39 0.63
C ASP A 84 -7.24 -15.50 -0.24
N GLU A 85 -7.99 -16.02 -1.20
CA GLU A 85 -7.55 -16.99 -2.20
C GLU A 85 -6.49 -16.40 -3.13
N GLU A 86 -6.72 -15.19 -3.68
CA GLU A 86 -5.75 -14.48 -4.52
C GLU A 86 -4.47 -14.14 -3.75
N ARG A 87 -4.61 -13.77 -2.47
CA ARG A 87 -3.50 -13.49 -1.55
C ARG A 87 -2.67 -14.75 -1.29
N GLU A 88 -3.31 -15.90 -1.06
CA GLU A 88 -2.63 -17.17 -0.88
C GLU A 88 -1.92 -17.64 -2.16
N ALA A 89 -2.59 -17.54 -3.32
CA ALA A 89 -2.00 -17.85 -4.62
C ALA A 89 -0.76 -16.99 -4.91
N ARG A 90 -0.82 -15.69 -4.64
CA ARG A 90 0.34 -14.79 -4.73
C ARG A 90 1.47 -15.24 -3.78
N ASN A 91 1.16 -15.60 -2.54
CA ASN A 91 2.18 -16.02 -1.57
C ASN A 91 2.89 -17.30 -2.03
N LYS A 92 2.14 -18.29 -2.53
CA LYS A 92 2.69 -19.53 -3.12
C LYS A 92 3.61 -19.22 -4.32
N LEU A 93 3.22 -18.29 -5.19
CA LEU A 93 4.05 -17.84 -6.33
C LEU A 93 5.36 -17.17 -5.86
N VAL A 94 5.28 -16.27 -4.86
CA VAL A 94 6.46 -15.59 -4.30
C VAL A 94 7.44 -16.59 -3.70
N GLU A 95 6.95 -17.59 -2.96
CA GLU A 95 7.80 -18.60 -2.35
C GLU A 95 8.42 -19.55 -3.40
N THR A 96 7.63 -19.99 -4.39
CA THR A 96 8.14 -20.74 -5.55
C THR A 96 9.25 -19.98 -6.28
N ASN A 97 9.10 -18.66 -6.44
CA ASN A 97 10.09 -17.81 -7.09
C ASN A 97 11.35 -17.61 -6.23
N ARG A 98 11.25 -17.59 -4.89
CA ARG A 98 12.42 -17.58 -4.00
C ARG A 98 13.22 -18.88 -4.11
N LEU A 99 12.54 -20.02 -4.07
CA LEU A 99 13.16 -21.34 -4.24
C LEU A 99 13.86 -21.47 -5.60
N LYS A 100 13.24 -20.97 -6.68
CA LYS A 100 13.88 -20.90 -8.01
C LYS A 100 15.11 -19.98 -8.02
N ARG A 101 15.05 -18.80 -7.40
CA ARG A 101 16.21 -17.88 -7.28
C ARG A 101 17.34 -18.47 -6.44
N GLY A 102 17.05 -19.28 -5.43
CA GLY A 102 18.04 -20.03 -4.66
C GLY A 102 18.76 -21.15 -5.44
N LYS A 103 18.22 -21.56 -6.60
CA LYS A 103 18.85 -22.51 -7.53
C LYS A 103 19.62 -21.85 -8.68
N ILE A 104 19.49 -20.54 -8.87
CA ILE A 104 20.38 -19.80 -9.76
C ILE A 104 21.72 -19.74 -9.02
N PRO A 105 22.83 -20.27 -9.58
CA PRO A 105 24.14 -20.07 -8.98
C PRO A 105 24.35 -18.58 -8.76
N LYS A 106 24.82 -18.17 -7.59
CA LYS A 106 25.29 -16.78 -7.41
C LYS A 106 26.43 -16.60 -8.39
N LEU A 107 26.15 -16.03 -9.58
CA LEU A 107 27.17 -15.69 -10.55
C LEU A 107 28.11 -14.75 -9.82
N GLN A 108 29.31 -15.26 -9.57
CA GLN A 108 30.15 -14.78 -8.50
C GLN A 108 30.45 -13.31 -8.81
N CYS A 109 30.10 -12.40 -7.89
CA CYS A 109 30.51 -11.01 -8.00
C CYS A 109 32.03 -11.00 -7.81
N ILE A 110 32.78 -11.19 -8.89
CA ILE A 110 34.23 -11.08 -8.90
C ILE A 110 34.53 -9.65 -8.47
N PRO A 111 35.19 -9.42 -7.31
CA PRO A 111 35.59 -8.09 -6.91
C PRO A 111 36.50 -7.49 -7.99
N TRP A 112 36.50 -6.17 -8.12
CA TRP A 112 37.16 -5.43 -9.19
C TRP A 112 38.70 -5.43 -9.03
N VAL A 113 39.35 -6.58 -9.24
CA VAL A 113 40.80 -6.77 -9.06
C VAL A 113 41.37 -7.80 -10.05
N CYS A 114 42.58 -7.51 -10.52
CA CYS A 114 43.45 -8.35 -11.37
C CYS A 114 43.12 -8.44 -12.88
N ILE A 115 43.06 -7.29 -13.56
CA ILE A 115 43.67 -7.15 -14.90
C ILE A 115 44.63 -5.94 -14.86
N THR A 116 45.74 -6.12 -14.15
CA THR A 116 47.01 -5.39 -14.34
C THR A 116 48.12 -6.33 -14.83
N TYR A 117 47.72 -7.50 -15.34
CA TYR A 117 48.52 -8.43 -16.13
C TYR A 117 47.79 -8.59 -17.47
N ILE A 118 48.55 -8.85 -18.55
CA ILE A 118 48.12 -8.77 -19.96
C ILE A 118 48.08 -7.32 -20.51
N ILE A 119 49.07 -6.54 -20.10
CA ILE A 119 49.94 -5.74 -20.99
C ILE A 119 51.30 -5.65 -20.26
N GLU A 120 52.48 -5.75 -20.88
CA GLU A 120 52.88 -5.90 -22.29
C GLU A 120 53.83 -7.12 -22.49
N GLU A 121 53.82 -7.75 -23.67
CA GLU A 121 54.86 -8.65 -24.23
C GLU A 121 54.89 -8.36 -25.75
N PHE A 122 55.45 -7.20 -26.12
CA PHE A 122 55.97 -6.79 -27.44
C PHE A 122 56.65 -5.42 -27.34
#